data_AF-A0A059LE78-F1
#
_entry.id   AF-A0A059LE78-F1
#
_cell.length_a   1.000
_cell.length_b   1.000
_cell.length_c   1.000
_cell.angle_alpha   90.00
_cell.angle_beta   90.00
_cell.angle_gamma   90.00
#
_symmetry.space_group_name_H-M   'P 1'
#
loop_
_entity.id
_entity.type
_entity.pdbx_description
1 polymer ?
#
loop_
_entity_poly.entity_id
_entity_poly.type
_entity_poly.pdbx_seq_one_letter_code
_entity_poly.pdbx_strand_id
1 'polypeptide(L)'
;AALAARLEPEGYAQLLSSVVRLLAKARRAEADFRPALRGVVAVIKAFPYGALEDASVARMVWRQLDARGACVSEAAQAAGVLDGGEGGKGDGPPFSREDSSLLPPATAAYRGVALRVLPELEQLLVVKEEVQPQVVLAIVEALVLFPAQALRSRLTRVLQPLANALKARAQHVRDSVRAVFVQVAARLGPAYLSAVLQVLVTACPARGYLAHVFSFSTHAVVAALRPQLLEANERQREARKQEESAPEGGKTAEQRGKQAGASAPHPLDPCLRSLLLVIERDLFGAVADAKEAAEFARLYAEAKQCKAYDLYEMLCECVDFGASFPSALAFSVDRLADVSSAKLRPKVLQLLQRAMKGALNNPSATAVDLCRFFYALADRGLAAEERARRRAAQASEAAVGLEEGM
;
A
#
# COMPACT_ATOMS: atom_id res chain seq x y z
N ALA A 1 -3.23 -24.98 20.50
CA ALA A 1 -3.62 -23.65 20.98
C ALA A 1 -3.58 -23.56 22.50
N ALA A 2 -4.48 -24.20 23.26
CA ALA A 2 -4.51 -24.09 24.73
C ALA A 2 -3.20 -24.49 25.44
N LEU A 3 -2.51 -25.53 24.96
CA LEU A 3 -1.18 -25.91 25.45
C LEU A 3 -0.11 -24.86 25.12
N ALA A 4 -0.15 -24.25 23.94
CA ALA A 4 0.83 -23.24 23.52
C ALA A 4 0.77 -21.95 24.36
N ALA A 5 -0.42 -21.60 24.87
CA ALA A 5 -0.61 -20.44 25.74
C ALA A 5 -0.02 -20.63 27.16
N ARG A 6 0.34 -21.86 27.55
CA ARG A 6 0.84 -22.21 28.88
C ARG A 6 2.30 -22.68 28.89
N LEU A 7 2.98 -22.63 27.73
CA LEU A 7 4.34 -23.15 27.57
C LEU A 7 5.39 -22.05 27.75
N GLU A 8 6.48 -22.40 28.43
CA GLU A 8 7.72 -21.61 28.47
C GLU A 8 8.33 -21.44 27.06
N PRO A 9 9.10 -20.36 26.79
CA PRO A 9 9.63 -20.04 25.45
C PRO A 9 10.42 -21.18 24.78
N GLU A 10 11.12 -22.01 25.56
CA GLU A 10 11.86 -23.17 25.05
C GLU A 10 10.93 -24.31 24.63
N GLY A 11 9.91 -24.63 25.44
CA GLY A 11 8.89 -25.62 25.12
C GLY A 11 8.07 -25.20 23.90
N TYR A 12 7.84 -23.89 23.74
CA TYR A 12 7.21 -23.32 22.56
C TYR A 12 8.08 -23.48 21.29
N ALA A 13 9.40 -23.23 21.38
CA ALA A 13 10.31 -23.43 20.26
C ALA A 13 10.39 -24.91 19.82
N GLN A 14 10.32 -25.85 20.76
CA GLN A 14 10.24 -27.28 20.46
C GLN A 14 8.91 -27.65 19.80
N LEU A 15 7.78 -27.14 20.31
CA LEU A 15 6.46 -27.32 19.70
C LEU A 15 6.45 -26.80 18.26
N LEU A 16 6.92 -25.57 18.02
CA LEU A 16 7.05 -25.02 16.67
C LEU A 16 7.90 -25.91 15.76
N SER A 17 9.02 -26.44 16.26
CA SER A 17 9.89 -27.33 15.49
C SER A 17 9.23 -28.66 15.13
N SER A 18 8.35 -29.18 15.99
CA SER A 18 7.57 -30.38 15.73
C SER A 18 6.48 -30.13 14.70
N VAL A 19 5.76 -29.00 14.81
CA VAL A 19 4.70 -28.64 13.84
C VAL A 19 5.31 -28.33 12.47
N VAL A 20 6.45 -27.64 12.41
CA VAL A 20 7.18 -27.40 11.15
C VAL A 20 7.65 -28.72 10.52
N ARG A 21 8.14 -29.68 11.31
CA ARG A 21 8.47 -31.02 10.80
C ARG A 21 7.26 -31.75 10.24
N LEU A 22 6.08 -31.62 10.87
CA LEU A 22 4.84 -32.18 10.34
C LEU A 22 4.43 -31.51 9.01
N LEU A 23 4.56 -30.19 8.91
CA LEU A 23 4.31 -29.45 7.68
C LEU A 23 5.26 -29.90 6.55
N ALA A 24 6.56 -29.99 6.84
CA ALA A 24 7.57 -30.46 5.89
C ALA A 24 7.32 -31.92 5.45
N LYS A 25 6.88 -32.78 6.38
CA LYS A 25 6.52 -34.18 6.08
C LYS A 25 5.26 -34.26 5.21
N ALA A 26 4.23 -33.48 5.51
CA ALA A 26 3.01 -33.41 4.71
C ALA A 26 3.30 -32.91 3.28
N ARG A 27 4.18 -31.90 3.15
CA ARG A 27 4.66 -31.41 1.86
C ARG A 27 5.37 -32.50 1.04
N ARG A 28 6.31 -33.23 1.65
CA ARG A 28 7.05 -34.32 0.98
C ARG A 28 6.14 -35.47 0.54
N ALA A 29 5.03 -35.68 1.24
CA ALA A 29 4.06 -36.72 0.93
C ALA A 29 2.98 -36.29 -0.09
N GLU A 30 3.05 -35.06 -0.63
CA GLU A 30 1.99 -34.43 -1.43
C GLU A 30 0.57 -34.51 -0.79
N ALA A 31 0.52 -34.65 0.53
CA ALA A 31 -0.71 -34.78 1.29
C ALA A 31 -1.34 -33.39 1.54
N ASP A 32 -2.63 -33.37 1.92
CA ASP A 32 -3.31 -32.12 2.28
C ASP A 32 -2.63 -31.47 3.51
N PHE A 33 -1.88 -30.40 3.27
CA PHE A 33 -1.14 -29.66 4.30
C PHE A 33 -2.02 -28.61 5.02
N ARG A 34 -3.28 -28.40 4.62
CA ARG A 34 -4.18 -27.40 5.22
C ARG A 34 -4.43 -27.60 6.71
N PRO A 35 -4.64 -28.84 7.23
CA PRO A 35 -4.77 -29.06 8.67
C PRO A 35 -3.51 -28.71 9.44
N ALA A 36 -2.33 -29.09 8.91
CA ALA A 36 -1.04 -28.75 9.51
C ALA A 36 -0.81 -27.24 9.53
N LEU A 37 -1.15 -26.54 8.45
CA LEU A 37 -1.07 -25.08 8.34
C LEU A 37 -1.96 -24.36 9.36
N ARG A 38 -3.22 -24.80 9.52
CA ARG A 38 -4.11 -24.27 10.57
C ARG A 38 -3.54 -24.51 11.97
N GLY A 39 -2.91 -25.66 12.19
CA GLY A 39 -2.19 -25.97 13.42
C GLY A 39 -1.03 -25.00 13.67
N VAL A 40 -0.19 -24.74 12.67
CA VAL A 40 0.92 -23.76 12.73
C VAL A 40 0.38 -22.39 13.14
N VAL A 41 -0.62 -21.88 12.41
CA VAL A 41 -1.22 -20.56 12.67
C VAL A 41 -1.82 -20.48 14.08
N ALA A 42 -2.54 -21.52 14.51
CA ALA A 42 -3.17 -21.55 15.83
C ALA A 42 -2.14 -21.64 16.97
N VAL A 43 -0.99 -22.31 16.75
CA VAL A 43 0.12 -22.32 17.70
C VAL A 43 0.78 -20.96 17.75
N ILE A 44 1.03 -20.35 16.60
CA ILE A 44 1.59 -19.00 16.47
C ILE A 44 0.73 -17.99 17.23
N LYS A 45 -0.57 -17.90 16.97
CA LYS A 45 -1.45 -16.92 17.64
C LYS A 45 -1.64 -17.14 19.14
N ALA A 46 -1.47 -18.36 19.63
CA ALA A 46 -1.73 -18.70 21.02
C ALA A 46 -0.60 -18.31 21.99
N PHE A 47 0.59 -17.99 21.47
CA PHE A 47 1.72 -17.60 22.32
C PHE A 47 1.60 -16.13 22.76
N PRO A 48 1.70 -15.82 24.06
CA PRO A 48 1.63 -14.44 24.55
C PRO A 48 2.92 -13.67 24.24
N TYR A 49 2.96 -13.01 23.08
CA TYR A 49 4.10 -12.17 22.67
C TYR A 49 4.19 -10.84 23.45
N GLY A 50 3.18 -10.47 24.25
CA GLY A 50 3.12 -9.19 24.96
C GLY A 50 4.25 -8.95 25.98
N ALA A 51 4.92 -10.02 26.47
CA ALA A 51 6.08 -9.89 27.36
C ALA A 51 7.39 -9.48 26.62
N LEU A 52 7.34 -9.29 25.31
CA LEU A 52 8.49 -9.07 24.42
C LEU A 52 8.45 -7.75 23.65
N GLU A 53 7.51 -6.85 23.99
CA GLU A 53 7.30 -5.56 23.32
C GLU A 53 8.46 -4.56 23.46
N ASP A 54 9.55 -4.95 24.11
CA ASP A 54 10.78 -4.17 24.13
C ASP A 54 11.32 -3.99 22.71
N ALA A 55 11.02 -2.82 22.13
CA ALA A 55 11.45 -2.42 20.79
C ALA A 55 12.98 -2.57 20.58
N SER A 56 13.76 -2.56 21.66
CA SER A 56 15.20 -2.84 21.65
C SER A 56 15.53 -4.30 21.30
N VAL A 57 14.89 -5.26 21.98
CA VAL A 57 15.07 -6.70 21.78
C VAL A 57 14.60 -7.11 20.38
N ALA A 58 13.46 -6.58 19.99
CA ALA A 58 12.89 -6.65 18.66
C ALA A 58 13.86 -6.19 17.56
N ARG A 59 14.47 -5.00 17.72
CA ARG A 59 15.48 -4.47 16.79
C ARG A 59 16.76 -5.31 16.76
N MET A 60 17.19 -5.83 17.90
CA MET A 60 18.40 -6.66 18.02
C MET A 60 18.25 -8.02 17.30
N VAL A 61 17.17 -8.75 17.58
CA VAL A 61 16.84 -10.00 16.87
C VAL A 61 16.77 -9.74 15.37
N TRP A 62 16.24 -8.58 14.98
CA TRP A 62 16.05 -8.27 13.59
C TRP A 62 17.31 -7.89 12.84
N ARG A 63 18.22 -7.08 13.43
CA ARG A 63 19.55 -6.80 12.85
C ARG A 63 20.29 -8.10 12.49
N GLN A 64 20.16 -9.12 13.33
CA GLN A 64 20.79 -10.42 13.10
C GLN A 64 20.06 -11.28 12.04
N LEU A 65 18.73 -11.16 11.91
CA LEU A 65 17.97 -11.83 10.84
C LEU A 65 18.19 -11.17 9.47
N ASP A 66 18.32 -9.85 9.42
CA ASP A 66 18.56 -9.09 8.19
C ASP A 66 19.99 -9.31 7.67
N ALA A 67 20.98 -9.52 8.56
CA ALA A 67 22.32 -9.97 8.16
C ALA A 67 22.30 -11.30 7.39
N ARG A 68 21.42 -12.25 7.77
CA ARG A 68 21.17 -13.46 6.98
C ARG A 68 20.35 -13.21 5.71
N GLY A 69 19.45 -12.23 5.71
CA GLY A 69 18.63 -11.85 4.56
C GLY A 69 19.42 -11.14 3.45
N ALA A 70 20.36 -10.26 3.83
CA ALA A 70 21.28 -9.54 2.96
C ALA A 70 22.29 -10.49 2.29
N CYS A 71 22.83 -11.46 3.04
CA CYS A 71 23.72 -12.48 2.49
C CYS A 71 23.06 -13.31 1.38
N VAL A 72 21.75 -13.57 1.49
CA VAL A 72 20.99 -14.31 0.46
C VAL A 72 20.63 -13.43 -0.74
N SER A 73 20.42 -12.12 -0.56
CA SER A 73 20.20 -11.21 -1.69
C SER A 73 21.47 -10.89 -2.46
N GLU A 74 22.61 -10.76 -1.78
CA GLU A 74 23.91 -10.61 -2.44
C GLU A 74 24.31 -11.89 -3.19
N ALA A 75 24.05 -13.07 -2.61
CA ALA A 75 24.24 -14.35 -3.32
C ALA A 75 23.30 -14.50 -4.54
N ALA A 76 22.06 -14.01 -4.47
CA ALA A 76 21.13 -14.02 -5.60
C ALA A 76 21.46 -12.97 -6.69
N GLN A 77 22.06 -11.83 -6.32
CA GLN A 77 22.57 -10.83 -7.26
C GLN A 77 23.89 -11.27 -7.90
N ALA A 78 24.75 -11.99 -7.17
CA ALA A 78 25.97 -12.58 -7.69
C ALA A 78 25.70 -13.72 -8.68
N ALA A 79 24.58 -14.44 -8.55
CA ALA A 79 24.18 -15.51 -9.48
C ALA A 79 23.68 -14.99 -10.86
N GLY A 80 23.63 -13.67 -11.07
CA GLY A 80 23.18 -13.03 -12.33
C GLY A 80 24.29 -12.57 -13.28
N VAL A 81 25.57 -12.82 -12.96
CA VAL A 81 26.70 -12.45 -13.83
C VAL A 81 27.47 -13.72 -14.17
N LEU A 82 27.31 -14.17 -15.42
CA LEU A 82 28.11 -15.26 -15.98
C LEU A 82 29.44 -14.67 -16.44
N ASP A 83 30.53 -14.95 -15.72
CA ASP A 83 31.79 -15.36 -16.36
C ASP A 83 32.62 -16.22 -15.39
N GLY A 84 33.35 -17.19 -15.96
CA GLY A 84 33.89 -18.37 -15.28
C GLY A 84 35.06 -18.12 -14.32
N GLY A 85 35.25 -19.06 -13.40
CA GLY A 85 36.42 -19.11 -12.51
C GLY A 85 36.26 -20.14 -11.39
N GLU A 86 37.27 -20.97 -11.22
CA GLU A 86 37.32 -22.21 -10.44
C GLU A 86 37.07 -22.09 -8.92
N GLY A 87 36.51 -23.17 -8.36
CA GLY A 87 36.98 -23.85 -7.15
C GLY A 87 37.29 -23.03 -5.89
N GLY A 88 36.34 -23.00 -4.94
CA GLY A 88 36.61 -22.62 -3.55
C GLY A 88 35.65 -23.30 -2.58
N LYS A 89 36.13 -24.33 -1.87
CA LYS A 89 35.49 -24.91 -0.69
C LYS A 89 35.37 -23.82 0.38
N GLY A 90 34.15 -23.41 0.71
CA GLY A 90 33.84 -22.59 1.88
C GLY A 90 33.20 -23.46 2.96
N ASP A 91 34.03 -24.03 3.83
CA ASP A 91 33.63 -24.75 5.03
C ASP A 91 32.96 -23.81 6.05
N GLY A 92 31.87 -24.27 6.67
CA GLY A 92 31.35 -23.74 7.95
C GLY A 92 29.87 -23.29 7.94
N PRO A 93 29.00 -23.80 8.84
CA PRO A 93 27.66 -23.27 9.01
C PRO A 93 27.72 -21.87 9.68
N PRO A 94 26.93 -20.87 9.25
CA PRO A 94 26.95 -19.57 9.91
C PRO A 94 26.05 -19.64 11.13
N PHE A 95 26.60 -20.06 12.27
CA PHE A 95 26.26 -19.71 13.67
C PHE A 95 26.74 -20.84 14.61
N SER A 96 27.77 -20.56 15.40
CA SER A 96 28.18 -21.40 16.52
C SER A 96 27.14 -21.32 17.66
N ARG A 97 26.99 -22.40 18.44
CA ARG A 97 26.09 -22.49 19.60
C ARG A 97 26.27 -21.36 20.63
N GLU A 98 27.42 -20.70 20.63
CA GLU A 98 27.85 -19.69 21.59
C GLU A 98 27.08 -18.36 21.49
N ASP A 99 26.54 -17.98 20.31
CA ASP A 99 25.74 -16.75 20.18
C ASP A 99 24.29 -16.91 20.66
N SER A 100 23.86 -18.14 20.95
CA SER A 100 22.50 -18.44 21.40
C SER A 100 22.26 -18.07 22.88
N SER A 101 23.34 -18.04 23.68
CA SER A 101 23.31 -17.75 25.12
C SER A 101 23.32 -16.25 25.46
N LEU A 102 23.70 -15.38 24.51
CA LEU A 102 23.76 -13.93 24.67
C LEU A 102 22.39 -13.23 24.51
N LEU A 103 21.36 -13.97 24.11
CA LEU A 103 20.05 -13.43 23.76
C LEU A 103 19.01 -13.81 24.82
N PRO A 104 18.12 -12.88 25.24
CA PRO A 104 17.08 -13.19 26.21
C PRO A 104 16.26 -14.41 25.76
N PRO A 105 15.93 -15.36 26.65
CA PRO A 105 15.20 -16.59 26.31
C PRO A 105 13.85 -16.30 25.65
N ALA A 106 13.25 -15.16 25.96
CA ALA A 106 12.02 -14.68 25.33
C ALA A 106 12.14 -14.52 23.80
N THR A 107 13.35 -14.24 23.26
CA THR A 107 13.57 -14.12 21.80
C THR A 107 13.58 -15.46 21.05
N ALA A 108 13.60 -16.59 21.76
CA ALA A 108 13.60 -17.92 21.14
C ALA A 108 12.36 -18.16 20.29
N ALA A 109 11.20 -17.62 20.70
CA ALA A 109 9.95 -17.69 19.96
C ALA A 109 10.05 -16.97 18.60
N TYR A 110 10.52 -15.71 18.59
CA TYR A 110 10.70 -14.93 17.36
C TYR A 110 11.73 -15.56 16.41
N ARG A 111 12.84 -16.05 16.95
CA ARG A 111 13.86 -16.75 16.17
C ARG A 111 13.32 -18.05 15.57
N GLY A 112 12.57 -18.83 16.35
CA GLY A 112 11.92 -20.06 15.88
C GLY A 112 10.95 -19.79 14.73
N VAL A 113 10.10 -18.78 14.85
CA VAL A 113 9.18 -18.38 13.77
C VAL A 113 9.96 -17.87 12.55
N ALA A 114 10.92 -16.97 12.74
CA ALA A 114 11.62 -16.33 11.63
C ALA A 114 12.59 -17.23 10.86
N LEU A 115 13.29 -18.14 11.57
CA LEU A 115 14.35 -18.98 11.00
C LEU A 115 13.87 -20.38 10.61
N ARG A 116 12.75 -20.86 11.17
CA ARG A 116 12.26 -22.23 10.91
C ARG A 116 10.90 -22.21 10.23
N VAL A 117 9.94 -21.46 10.76
CA VAL A 117 8.57 -21.48 10.24
C VAL A 117 8.45 -20.71 8.93
N LEU A 118 8.92 -19.45 8.89
CA LEU A 118 8.77 -18.60 7.71
C LEU A 118 9.40 -19.20 6.44
N PRO A 119 10.64 -19.73 6.45
CA PRO A 119 11.23 -20.31 5.24
C PRO A 119 10.45 -21.51 4.69
N GLU A 120 9.91 -22.36 5.56
CA GLU A 120 9.10 -23.51 5.13
C GLU A 120 7.73 -23.08 4.57
N LEU A 121 7.14 -22.02 5.14
CA LEU A 121 5.92 -21.43 4.58
C LEU A 121 6.18 -20.71 3.25
N GLU A 122 7.30 -19.99 3.12
CA GLU A 122 7.70 -19.33 1.86
C GLU A 122 7.88 -20.35 0.73
N GLN A 123 8.42 -21.54 1.03
CA GLN A 123 8.53 -22.64 0.06
C GLN A 123 7.17 -23.24 -0.36
N LEU A 124 6.12 -23.03 0.44
CA LEU A 124 4.75 -23.48 0.16
C LEU A 124 3.88 -22.37 -0.45
N LEU A 125 4.44 -21.16 -0.62
CA LEU A 125 3.70 -20.03 -1.14
C LEU A 125 3.26 -20.26 -2.59
N VAL A 126 4.14 -20.83 -3.40
CA VAL A 126 3.87 -21.21 -4.79
C VAL A 126 4.01 -22.72 -4.92
N VAL A 127 2.92 -23.40 -5.21
CA VAL A 127 2.90 -24.86 -5.48
C VAL A 127 2.34 -25.06 -6.88
N LYS A 128 3.09 -25.73 -7.75
CA LYS A 128 2.70 -25.96 -9.17
C LYS A 128 2.29 -24.66 -9.89
N GLU A 129 3.07 -23.60 -9.71
CA GLU A 129 2.82 -22.24 -10.26
C GLU A 129 1.58 -21.51 -9.73
N GLU A 130 0.80 -22.13 -8.83
CA GLU A 130 -0.34 -21.51 -8.18
C GLU A 130 0.01 -20.99 -6.79
N VAL A 131 -0.34 -19.73 -6.55
CA VAL A 131 -0.17 -19.11 -5.23
C VAL A 131 -1.22 -19.65 -4.28
N GLN A 132 -0.79 -20.22 -3.16
CA GLN A 132 -1.67 -20.82 -2.16
C GLN A 132 -2.19 -19.76 -1.17
N PRO A 133 -3.48 -19.35 -1.26
CA PRO A 133 -4.01 -18.23 -0.47
C PRO A 133 -3.83 -18.41 1.03
N GLN A 134 -4.06 -19.64 1.51
CA GLN A 134 -4.01 -19.99 2.93
C GLN A 134 -2.59 -19.85 3.48
N VAL A 135 -1.56 -20.14 2.67
CA VAL A 135 -0.16 -20.03 3.08
C VAL A 135 0.25 -18.57 3.18
N VAL A 136 -0.14 -17.74 2.20
CA VAL A 136 0.10 -16.29 2.23
C VAL A 136 -0.51 -15.67 3.49
N LEU A 137 -1.76 -16.00 3.80
CA LEU A 137 -2.42 -15.50 5.00
C LEU A 137 -1.71 -15.98 6.28
N ALA A 138 -1.32 -17.25 6.35
CA ALA A 138 -0.57 -17.77 7.49
C ALA A 138 0.77 -17.04 7.71
N ILE A 139 1.49 -16.74 6.62
CA ILE A 139 2.73 -15.97 6.69
C ILE A 139 2.45 -14.56 7.19
N VAL A 140 1.46 -13.87 6.63
CA VAL A 140 1.12 -12.50 7.05
C VAL A 140 0.69 -12.45 8.51
N GLU A 141 -0.12 -13.41 8.96
CA GLU A 141 -0.50 -13.52 10.37
C GLU A 141 0.70 -13.77 11.29
N ALA A 142 1.68 -14.54 10.84
CA ALA A 142 2.93 -14.70 11.58
C ALA A 142 3.78 -13.42 11.57
N LEU A 143 3.80 -12.69 10.46
CA LEU A 143 4.60 -11.47 10.30
C LEU A 143 4.04 -10.28 11.10
N VAL A 144 2.73 -10.19 11.30
CA VAL A 144 2.10 -9.13 12.13
C VAL A 144 2.54 -9.21 13.60
N LEU A 145 3.05 -10.36 14.05
CA LEU A 145 3.61 -10.50 15.40
C LEU A 145 4.99 -9.85 15.56
N PHE A 146 5.67 -9.56 14.45
CA PHE A 146 6.98 -8.94 14.46
C PHE A 146 6.87 -7.40 14.52
N PRO A 147 7.92 -6.71 14.99
CA PRO A 147 7.99 -5.25 15.01
C PRO A 147 7.72 -4.62 13.64
N ALA A 148 7.19 -3.40 13.61
CA ALA A 148 6.76 -2.75 12.37
C ALA A 148 7.87 -2.64 11.31
N GLN A 149 9.11 -2.34 11.72
CA GLN A 149 10.25 -2.25 10.82
C GLN A 149 10.63 -3.61 10.23
N ALA A 150 10.45 -4.66 11.03
CA ALA A 150 10.75 -6.04 10.67
C ALA A 150 9.80 -6.61 9.64
N LEU A 151 8.52 -6.33 9.85
CA LEU A 151 7.44 -6.71 8.95
C LEU A 151 7.63 -6.06 7.56
N ARG A 152 8.05 -4.79 7.48
CA ARG A 152 8.18 -4.06 6.20
C ARG A 152 9.15 -4.70 5.21
N SER A 153 10.35 -5.14 5.61
CA SER A 153 11.31 -5.70 4.63
C SER A 153 10.90 -7.09 4.15
N ARG A 154 10.34 -7.91 5.03
CA ARG A 154 9.86 -9.27 4.70
C ARG A 154 8.56 -9.26 3.92
N LEU A 155 7.74 -8.22 4.10
CA LEU A 155 6.49 -8.08 3.36
C LEU A 155 6.72 -8.13 1.85
N THR A 156 7.78 -7.50 1.35
CA THR A 156 8.16 -7.54 -0.07
C THR A 156 8.39 -8.98 -0.55
N ARG A 157 9.09 -9.83 0.23
CA ARG A 157 9.37 -11.23 -0.16
C ARG A 157 8.10 -12.08 -0.31
N VAL A 158 7.09 -11.82 0.51
CA VAL A 158 5.82 -12.56 0.52
C VAL A 158 4.85 -12.02 -0.54
N LEU A 159 4.81 -10.70 -0.71
CA LEU A 159 3.92 -10.07 -1.67
C LEU A 159 4.44 -10.16 -3.11
N GLN A 160 5.76 -10.22 -3.35
CA GLN A 160 6.31 -10.22 -4.70
C GLN A 160 5.85 -11.42 -5.56
N PRO A 161 5.84 -12.68 -5.07
CA PRO A 161 5.33 -13.80 -5.85
C PRO A 161 3.82 -13.67 -6.12
N LEU A 162 3.04 -13.19 -5.13
CA LEU A 162 1.62 -12.91 -5.30
C LEU A 162 1.40 -11.83 -6.38
N ALA A 163 2.21 -10.76 -6.36
CA ALA A 163 2.17 -9.69 -7.34
C ALA A 163 2.55 -10.16 -8.75
N ASN A 164 3.53 -11.07 -8.85
CA ASN A 164 3.90 -11.69 -10.11
C ASN A 164 2.77 -12.57 -10.67
N ALA A 165 2.00 -13.26 -9.82
CA ALA A 165 0.86 -14.06 -10.25
C ALA A 165 -0.30 -13.21 -10.83
N LEU A 166 -0.38 -11.91 -10.52
CA LEU A 166 -1.32 -10.99 -11.20
C LEU A 166 -1.01 -10.81 -12.70
N LYS A 167 0.19 -11.17 -13.17
CA LYS A 167 0.56 -11.14 -14.59
C LYS A 167 0.01 -12.33 -15.38
N ALA A 168 -0.62 -13.30 -14.72
CA ALA A 168 -1.19 -14.46 -15.37
C ALA A 168 -2.22 -14.05 -16.44
N ARG A 169 -2.18 -14.71 -17.61
CA ARG A 169 -3.15 -14.48 -18.70
C ARG A 169 -4.56 -14.93 -18.31
N ALA A 170 -4.67 -15.95 -17.47
CA ALA A 170 -5.93 -16.47 -16.98
C ALA A 170 -6.60 -15.52 -15.99
N GLN A 171 -7.85 -15.12 -16.28
CA GLN A 171 -8.60 -14.18 -15.45
C GLN A 171 -8.90 -14.75 -14.05
N HIS A 172 -9.31 -16.02 -13.96
CA HIS A 172 -9.62 -16.65 -12.66
C HIS A 172 -8.42 -16.66 -11.70
N VAL A 173 -7.19 -16.81 -12.25
CA VAL A 173 -5.95 -16.70 -11.45
C VAL A 173 -5.79 -15.28 -10.91
N ARG A 174 -5.95 -14.25 -11.76
CA ARG A 174 -5.86 -12.85 -11.33
C ARG A 174 -6.92 -12.49 -10.28
N ASP A 175 -8.15 -12.96 -10.46
CA ASP A 175 -9.25 -12.70 -9.52
C ASP A 175 -9.00 -13.37 -8.16
N SER A 176 -8.54 -14.63 -8.16
CA SER A 176 -8.14 -15.35 -6.94
C SER A 176 -6.99 -14.63 -6.23
N VAL A 177 -5.91 -14.31 -6.94
CA VAL A 177 -4.72 -13.61 -6.41
C VAL A 177 -5.11 -12.22 -5.86
N ARG A 178 -5.97 -11.48 -6.54
CA ARG A 178 -6.47 -10.18 -6.07
C ARG A 178 -7.28 -10.30 -4.78
N ALA A 179 -8.12 -11.34 -4.66
CA ALA A 179 -8.84 -11.62 -3.42
C ALA A 179 -7.88 -11.89 -2.25
N VAL A 180 -6.77 -12.58 -2.49
CA VAL A 180 -5.72 -12.77 -1.48
C VAL A 180 -5.06 -11.44 -1.12
N PHE A 181 -4.67 -10.62 -2.11
CA PHE A 181 -4.10 -9.29 -1.87
C PHE A 181 -4.99 -8.41 -1.00
N VAL A 182 -6.29 -8.41 -1.28
CA VAL A 182 -7.30 -7.69 -0.51
C VAL A 182 -7.34 -8.17 0.93
N GLN A 183 -7.37 -9.49 1.16
CA GLN A 183 -7.36 -10.05 2.51
C GLN A 183 -6.06 -9.72 3.25
N VAL A 184 -4.91 -9.80 2.59
CA VAL A 184 -3.61 -9.44 3.18
C VAL A 184 -3.57 -7.96 3.54
N ALA A 185 -3.97 -7.07 2.64
CA ALA A 185 -4.02 -5.64 2.91
C ALA A 185 -4.95 -5.31 4.09
N ALA A 186 -6.15 -5.90 4.12
CA ALA A 186 -7.10 -5.71 5.21
C ALA A 186 -6.57 -6.17 6.58
N ARG A 187 -5.75 -7.22 6.62
CA ARG A 187 -5.11 -7.74 7.85
C ARG A 187 -3.94 -6.88 8.33
N LEU A 188 -3.16 -6.32 7.39
CA LEU A 188 -2.04 -5.43 7.72
C LEU A 188 -2.53 -4.03 8.12
N GLY A 189 -3.63 -3.57 7.52
CA GLY A 189 -4.19 -2.25 7.73
C GLY A 189 -3.48 -1.13 6.96
N PRO A 190 -3.94 0.13 7.09
CA PRO A 190 -3.55 1.24 6.25
C PRO A 190 -2.08 1.67 6.43
N ALA A 191 -1.46 1.38 7.59
CA ALA A 191 -0.06 1.69 7.87
C ALA A 191 0.94 1.01 6.91
N TYR A 192 0.52 -0.09 6.25
CA TYR A 192 1.32 -0.83 5.28
C TYR A 192 0.88 -0.62 3.83
N LEU A 193 -0.12 0.23 3.58
CA LEU A 193 -0.63 0.50 2.23
C LEU A 193 0.47 0.95 1.27
N SER A 194 1.36 1.84 1.73
CA SER A 194 2.50 2.29 0.93
C SER A 194 3.38 1.11 0.47
N ALA A 195 3.71 0.19 1.37
CA ALA A 195 4.51 -0.97 1.03
C ALA A 195 3.79 -1.93 0.08
N VAL A 196 2.48 -2.17 0.29
CA VAL A 196 1.66 -3.01 -0.61
C VAL A 196 1.61 -2.40 -2.02
N LEU A 197 1.36 -1.10 -2.13
CA LEU A 197 1.30 -0.40 -3.42
C LEU A 197 2.65 -0.39 -4.13
N GLN A 198 3.76 -0.21 -3.41
CA GLN A 198 5.10 -0.28 -4.01
C GLN A 198 5.34 -1.66 -4.64
N VAL A 199 4.95 -2.75 -3.98
CA VAL A 199 5.07 -4.10 -4.57
C VAL A 199 4.16 -4.29 -5.80
N LEU A 200 2.95 -3.74 -5.78
CA LEU A 200 2.06 -3.78 -6.95
C LEU A 200 2.63 -2.97 -8.12
N VAL A 201 3.21 -1.80 -7.85
CA VAL A 201 3.84 -0.93 -8.87
C VAL A 201 5.07 -1.60 -9.49
N THR A 202 5.93 -2.23 -8.68
CA THR A 202 7.13 -2.91 -9.17
C THR A 202 6.77 -4.16 -9.96
N ALA A 203 5.77 -4.91 -9.53
CA ALA A 203 5.34 -6.12 -10.23
C ALA A 203 4.57 -5.80 -11.51
N CYS A 204 3.57 -4.93 -11.46
CA CYS A 204 2.70 -4.63 -12.59
C CYS A 204 2.99 -3.22 -13.12
N PRO A 205 4.04 -3.04 -13.95
CA PRO A 205 4.33 -1.75 -14.52
C PRO A 205 3.14 -1.30 -15.38
N ALA A 206 2.85 -0.01 -15.35
CA ALA A 206 1.74 0.59 -16.07
C ALA A 206 2.03 0.71 -17.58
N ARG A 207 2.17 -0.43 -18.26
CA ARG A 207 2.38 -0.57 -19.70
C ARG A 207 1.46 -1.65 -20.27
N GLY A 208 0.80 -1.34 -21.38
CA GLY A 208 -0.13 -2.27 -22.05
C GLY A 208 -1.23 -2.79 -21.10
N TYR A 209 -1.60 -4.06 -21.25
CA TYR A 209 -2.68 -4.67 -20.46
C TYR A 209 -2.42 -4.68 -18.94
N LEU A 210 -1.15 -4.71 -18.52
CA LEU A 210 -0.77 -4.73 -17.10
C LEU A 210 -1.16 -3.42 -16.39
N ALA A 211 -1.26 -2.30 -17.12
CA ALA A 211 -1.75 -1.04 -16.55
C ALA A 211 -3.19 -1.16 -16.03
N HIS A 212 -4.05 -1.88 -16.76
CA HIS A 212 -5.45 -2.07 -16.36
C HIS A 212 -5.59 -3.08 -15.23
N VAL A 213 -4.81 -4.17 -15.27
CA VAL A 213 -4.73 -5.12 -14.15
C VAL A 213 -4.26 -4.42 -12.87
N PHE A 214 -3.26 -3.56 -13.00
CA PHE A 214 -2.73 -2.76 -11.89
C PHE A 214 -3.75 -1.74 -11.36
N SER A 215 -4.43 -0.98 -12.23
CA SER A 215 -5.51 -0.05 -11.84
C SER A 215 -6.62 -0.76 -11.08
N PHE A 216 -7.11 -1.89 -11.62
CA PHE A 216 -8.18 -2.67 -11.01
C PHE A 216 -7.77 -3.27 -9.66
N SER A 217 -6.54 -3.79 -9.55
CA SER A 217 -6.03 -4.39 -8.31
C SER A 217 -5.75 -3.33 -7.24
N THR A 218 -5.23 -2.17 -7.64
CA THR A 218 -5.04 -1.00 -6.76
C THR A 218 -6.38 -0.51 -6.20
N HIS A 219 -7.38 -0.36 -7.06
CA HIS A 219 -8.75 -0.03 -6.63
C HIS A 219 -9.28 -1.03 -5.59
N ALA A 220 -9.15 -2.33 -5.85
CA ALA A 220 -9.64 -3.35 -4.91
C ALA A 220 -8.97 -3.28 -3.54
N VAL A 221 -7.65 -3.05 -3.49
CA VAL A 221 -6.90 -2.90 -2.24
C VAL A 221 -7.33 -1.65 -1.47
N VAL A 222 -7.44 -0.50 -2.13
CA VAL A 222 -7.88 0.74 -1.48
C VAL A 222 -9.33 0.62 -1.01
N ALA A 223 -10.21 0.00 -1.79
CA ALA A 223 -11.60 -0.27 -1.42
C ALA A 223 -11.73 -1.12 -0.15
N ALA A 224 -10.86 -2.11 0.03
CA ALA A 224 -10.83 -2.94 1.22
C ALA A 224 -10.37 -2.19 2.47
N LEU A 225 -9.51 -1.19 2.30
CA LEU A 225 -8.98 -0.37 3.39
C LEU A 225 -9.81 0.88 3.67
N ARG A 226 -10.71 1.26 2.77
CA ARG A 226 -11.61 2.42 2.91
C ARG A 226 -12.21 2.58 4.31
N PRO A 227 -12.85 1.59 4.95
CA PRO A 227 -13.43 1.78 6.28
C PRO A 227 -12.37 2.21 7.32
N GLN A 228 -11.19 1.58 7.33
CA GLN A 228 -10.11 1.91 8.26
C GLN A 228 -9.48 3.28 7.99
N LEU A 229 -9.51 3.74 6.73
CA LEU A 229 -9.04 5.07 6.33
C LEU A 229 -10.02 6.17 6.75
N LEU A 230 -11.33 5.93 6.59
CA LEU A 230 -12.36 6.86 7.04
C LEU A 230 -12.34 7.01 8.57
N GLU A 231 -12.18 5.91 9.31
CA GLU A 231 -11.97 5.97 10.76
C GLU A 231 -10.71 6.76 11.15
N ALA A 232 -9.63 6.70 10.36
CA ALA A 232 -8.42 7.48 10.61
C ALA A 232 -8.68 8.98 10.47
N ASN A 233 -9.46 9.39 9.47
CA ASN A 233 -9.90 10.78 9.28
C ASN A 233 -10.78 11.27 10.44
N GLU A 234 -11.69 10.43 10.93
CA GLU A 234 -12.52 10.76 12.10
C GLU A 234 -11.67 11.00 13.34
N ARG A 235 -10.71 10.12 13.62
CA ARG A 235 -9.75 10.30 14.73
C ARG A 235 -8.95 11.59 14.60
N GLN A 236 -8.47 11.92 13.40
CA GLN A 236 -7.74 13.17 13.16
C GLN A 236 -8.64 14.40 13.39
N ARG A 237 -9.91 14.35 12.96
CA ARG A 237 -10.88 15.42 13.20
C ARG A 237 -11.19 15.60 14.69
N GLU A 238 -11.36 14.51 15.42
CA GLU A 238 -11.58 14.55 16.88
C GLU A 238 -10.37 15.14 17.61
N ALA A 239 -9.15 14.77 17.22
CA ALA A 239 -7.93 15.34 17.76
C ALA A 239 -7.85 16.86 17.54
N ARG A 240 -8.16 17.34 16.33
CA ARG A 240 -8.19 18.80 16.04
C ARG A 240 -9.20 19.55 16.91
N LYS A 241 -10.39 18.99 17.14
CA LYS A 241 -11.40 19.60 18.03
C LYS A 241 -10.93 19.68 19.49
N GLN A 242 -10.19 18.67 19.96
CA GLN A 242 -9.64 18.66 21.32
C GLN A 242 -8.52 19.71 21.47
N GLU A 243 -7.69 19.90 20.45
CA GLU A 243 -6.67 20.96 20.44
C GLU A 243 -7.28 22.37 20.43
N GLU A 244 -8.38 22.58 19.70
CA GLU A 244 -9.08 23.88 19.64
C GLU A 244 -9.84 24.23 20.93
N SER A 245 -10.24 23.23 21.73
CA SER A 245 -11.00 23.43 22.97
C SER A 245 -10.14 23.51 24.24
N ALA A 246 -8.82 23.30 24.13
CA ALA A 246 -7.90 23.45 25.25
C ALA A 246 -7.79 24.93 25.69
N PRO A 247 -7.87 25.24 26.99
CA PRO A 247 -7.85 26.62 27.49
C PRO A 247 -6.55 27.32 27.10
N GLU A 248 -6.67 28.59 26.68
CA GLU A 248 -5.59 29.42 26.15
C GLU A 248 -4.52 29.75 27.20
N GLY A 249 -3.66 28.79 27.50
CA GLY A 249 -2.43 29.00 28.25
C GLY A 249 -1.33 29.57 27.35
N GLY A 250 -1.35 30.89 27.14
CA GLY A 250 -0.17 31.73 26.91
C GLY A 250 0.91 31.26 25.91
N LYS A 251 0.55 30.75 24.72
CA LYS A 251 1.52 30.52 23.64
C LYS A 251 1.24 31.46 22.47
N THR A 252 2.24 32.25 22.11
CA THR A 252 2.22 33.23 21.01
C THR A 252 1.83 32.56 19.68
N ALA A 253 1.14 33.28 18.79
CA ALA A 253 0.63 32.78 17.50
C ALA A 253 1.71 32.07 16.64
N GLU A 254 2.97 32.43 16.82
CA GLU A 254 4.14 31.85 16.15
C GLU A 254 4.51 30.43 16.64
N GLN A 255 4.15 30.09 17.89
CA GLN A 255 4.28 28.74 18.45
C GLN A 255 3.09 27.83 18.08
N ARG A 256 1.89 28.39 17.87
CA ARG A 256 0.70 27.63 17.36
C ARG A 256 0.95 27.08 15.95
N GLY A 257 1.60 27.85 15.06
CA GLY A 257 1.94 27.40 13.71
C GLY A 257 2.95 26.24 13.62
N LYS A 258 3.78 26.05 14.65
CA LYS A 258 4.74 24.93 14.73
C LYS A 258 4.17 23.68 15.43
N GLN A 259 3.17 23.82 16.30
CA GLN A 259 2.53 22.68 16.99
C GLN A 259 1.36 22.05 16.20
N ALA A 260 0.72 22.77 15.29
CA ALA A 260 -0.32 22.23 14.40
C ALA A 260 0.17 21.15 13.40
N GLY A 261 1.48 20.84 13.39
CA GLY A 261 2.11 19.84 12.53
C GLY A 261 2.45 18.50 13.20
N ALA A 262 2.00 18.25 14.45
CA ALA A 262 2.35 17.04 15.19
C ALA A 262 1.29 15.91 15.14
N SER A 263 0.22 16.05 14.34
CA SER A 263 -0.67 14.94 14.03
C SER A 263 0.09 13.93 13.15
N ALA A 264 0.01 12.64 13.48
CA ALA A 264 0.58 11.59 12.65
C ALA A 264 0.07 11.73 11.20
N PRO A 265 0.96 11.63 10.19
CA PRO A 265 0.58 11.79 8.79
C PRO A 265 -0.45 10.74 8.40
N HIS A 266 -1.44 11.12 7.59
CA HIS A 266 -2.50 10.22 7.20
C HIS A 266 -1.90 9.06 6.37
N PRO A 267 -2.31 7.79 6.57
CA PRO A 267 -1.68 6.66 5.88
C PRO A 267 -1.74 6.70 4.34
N LEU A 268 -2.68 7.46 3.78
CA LEU A 268 -2.75 7.69 2.33
C LEU A 268 -1.76 8.73 1.81
N ASP A 269 -1.28 9.66 2.64
CA ASP A 269 -0.47 10.79 2.15
C ASP A 269 0.81 10.34 1.42
N PRO A 270 1.58 9.35 1.94
CA PRO A 270 2.76 8.83 1.23
C PRO A 270 2.40 8.13 -0.09
N CYS A 271 1.14 7.70 -0.25
CA CYS A 271 0.66 6.92 -1.38
C CYS A 271 -0.03 7.77 -2.43
N LEU A 272 -0.53 8.96 -2.08
CA LEU A 272 -1.41 9.77 -2.90
C LEU A 272 -0.83 10.02 -4.30
N ARG A 273 0.44 10.47 -4.37
CA ARG A 273 1.11 10.71 -5.66
C ARG A 273 1.16 9.46 -6.52
N SER A 274 1.54 8.32 -5.94
CA SER A 274 1.60 7.05 -6.67
C SER A 274 0.22 6.64 -7.19
N LEU A 275 -0.82 6.82 -6.38
CA LEU A 275 -2.21 6.50 -6.73
C LEU A 275 -2.75 7.41 -7.85
N LEU A 276 -2.47 8.71 -7.79
CA LEU A 276 -2.82 9.67 -8.85
C LEU A 276 -2.13 9.33 -10.18
N LEU A 277 -0.86 8.91 -10.15
CA LEU A 277 -0.17 8.43 -11.35
C LEU A 277 -0.81 7.16 -11.95
N VAL A 278 -1.41 6.30 -11.12
CA VAL A 278 -2.17 5.14 -11.63
C VAL A 278 -3.41 5.60 -12.37
N ILE A 279 -4.17 6.52 -11.76
CA ILE A 279 -5.39 7.09 -12.33
C ILE A 279 -5.06 7.81 -13.64
N GLU A 280 -3.97 8.59 -13.66
CA GLU A 280 -3.52 9.32 -14.84
C GLU A 280 -3.33 8.40 -16.03
N ARG A 281 -2.62 7.29 -15.83
CA ARG A 281 -2.28 6.35 -16.89
C ARG A 281 -3.48 5.53 -17.38
N ASP A 282 -4.47 5.27 -16.52
CA ASP A 282 -5.68 4.52 -16.93
C ASP A 282 -6.73 5.42 -17.61
N LEU A 283 -6.68 6.75 -17.40
CA LEU A 283 -7.63 7.71 -17.97
C LEU A 283 -7.09 8.50 -19.17
N PHE A 284 -5.79 8.79 -19.17
CA PHE A 284 -5.14 9.66 -20.15
C PHE A 284 -3.93 8.98 -20.80
N GLY A 285 -3.57 9.46 -21.99
CA GLY A 285 -2.42 8.99 -22.75
C GLY A 285 -2.62 7.63 -23.42
N ALA A 286 -1.52 7.07 -23.93
CA ALA A 286 -1.54 5.93 -24.85
C ALA A 286 -2.23 4.67 -24.29
N VAL A 287 -2.18 4.43 -22.98
CA VAL A 287 -2.85 3.29 -22.34
C VAL A 287 -4.38 3.47 -22.39
N ALA A 288 -4.86 4.67 -22.14
CA ALA A 288 -6.28 4.99 -22.25
C ALA A 288 -6.76 4.97 -23.71
N ASP A 289 -5.94 5.49 -24.64
CA ASP A 289 -6.26 5.46 -26.07
C ASP A 289 -6.32 4.01 -26.60
N ALA A 290 -5.39 3.15 -26.17
CA ALA A 290 -5.41 1.73 -26.51
C ALA A 290 -6.65 1.02 -25.95
N LYS A 291 -7.11 1.40 -24.75
CA LYS A 291 -8.32 0.84 -24.12
C LYS A 291 -9.60 1.19 -24.89
N GLU A 292 -9.66 2.38 -25.49
CA GLU A 292 -10.80 2.83 -26.28
C GLU A 292 -10.90 2.12 -27.64
N ALA A 293 -9.82 1.50 -28.11
CA ALA A 293 -9.85 0.65 -29.30
C ALA A 293 -10.64 -0.64 -29.01
N ALA A 294 -11.74 -0.85 -29.75
CA ALA A 294 -12.69 -1.94 -29.51
C ALA A 294 -12.08 -3.34 -29.53
N GLU A 295 -11.01 -3.55 -30.32
CA GLU A 295 -10.28 -4.82 -30.36
C GLU A 295 -9.52 -5.10 -29.06
N PHE A 296 -8.91 -4.07 -28.45
CA PHE A 296 -8.17 -4.19 -27.20
C PHE A 296 -9.09 -4.40 -25.98
N ALA A 297 -10.25 -3.73 -25.94
CA ALA A 297 -11.21 -3.86 -24.84
C ALA A 297 -11.83 -5.27 -24.70
N ARG A 298 -11.84 -6.06 -25.79
CA ARG A 298 -12.38 -7.42 -25.80
C ARG A 298 -11.42 -8.46 -25.23
N LEU A 299 -10.12 -8.16 -25.16
CA LEU A 299 -9.08 -9.14 -24.79
C LEU A 299 -9.07 -9.50 -23.30
N TYR A 300 -9.56 -8.62 -22.41
CA TYR A 300 -9.54 -8.87 -20.96
C TYR A 300 -10.61 -8.03 -20.23
N ALA A 301 -11.25 -8.62 -19.21
CA ALA A 301 -12.38 -8.03 -18.50
C ALA A 301 -12.03 -6.70 -17.79
N GLU A 302 -10.78 -6.57 -17.34
CA GLU A 302 -10.30 -5.36 -16.67
C GLU A 302 -10.20 -4.14 -17.59
N ALA A 303 -10.06 -4.32 -18.91
CA ALA A 303 -10.15 -3.20 -19.86
C ALA A 303 -11.59 -2.71 -20.08
N LYS A 304 -12.60 -3.54 -19.78
CA LYS A 304 -14.01 -3.15 -19.96
C LYS A 304 -14.50 -2.21 -18.87
N GLN A 305 -13.90 -2.26 -17.68
CA GLN A 305 -14.29 -1.42 -16.55
C GLN A 305 -13.20 -0.39 -16.25
N CYS A 306 -13.55 0.89 -16.26
CA CYS A 306 -12.65 1.95 -15.83
C CYS A 306 -12.84 2.21 -14.33
N LYS A 307 -11.99 1.60 -13.50
CA LYS A 307 -12.01 1.77 -12.04
C LYS A 307 -11.26 3.01 -11.56
N ALA A 308 -10.55 3.71 -12.44
CA ALA A 308 -9.82 4.92 -12.09
C ALA A 308 -10.70 6.05 -11.56
N TYR A 309 -11.92 6.24 -12.09
CA TYR A 309 -12.86 7.24 -11.55
C TYR A 309 -13.36 6.87 -10.15
N ASP A 310 -13.70 5.60 -9.93
CA ASP A 310 -14.14 5.11 -8.63
C ASP A 310 -13.01 5.20 -7.59
N LEU A 311 -11.77 4.87 -8.01
CA LEU A 311 -10.58 5.04 -7.20
C LEU A 311 -10.36 6.53 -6.86
N TYR A 312 -10.47 7.44 -7.84
CA TYR A 312 -10.28 8.87 -7.61
C TYR A 312 -11.30 9.44 -6.62
N GLU A 313 -12.58 9.07 -6.74
CA GLU A 313 -13.63 9.45 -5.77
C GLU A 313 -13.24 8.98 -4.36
N MET A 314 -12.85 7.72 -4.24
CA MET A 314 -12.46 7.12 -2.96
C MET A 314 -11.23 7.79 -2.34
N LEU A 315 -10.24 8.18 -3.15
CA LEU A 315 -9.10 8.96 -2.67
C LEU A 315 -9.58 10.30 -2.11
N CYS A 316 -10.41 11.04 -2.85
CA CYS A 316 -10.94 12.33 -2.41
C CYS A 316 -11.77 12.24 -1.12
N GLU A 317 -12.43 11.10 -0.90
CA GLU A 317 -13.17 10.81 0.33
C GLU A 317 -12.27 10.44 1.51
N CYS A 318 -11.16 9.75 1.25
CA CYS A 318 -10.31 9.18 2.30
C CYS A 318 -9.09 10.03 2.66
N VAL A 319 -8.68 11.01 1.85
CA VAL A 319 -7.57 11.92 2.21
C VAL A 319 -7.98 12.92 3.29
N ASP A 320 -7.03 13.47 4.04
CA ASP A 320 -7.31 14.62 4.91
C ASP A 320 -7.75 15.83 4.08
N PHE A 321 -8.89 16.42 4.41
CA PHE A 321 -9.50 17.50 3.64
C PHE A 321 -8.68 18.79 3.67
N GLY A 322 -7.98 19.07 4.76
CA GLY A 322 -7.18 20.29 4.89
C GLY A 322 -5.79 20.15 4.24
N ALA A 323 -5.11 19.04 4.50
CA ALA A 323 -3.72 18.84 4.11
C ALA A 323 -3.55 18.26 2.70
N SER A 324 -4.33 17.23 2.36
CA SER A 324 -4.05 16.36 1.21
C SER A 324 -5.07 16.49 0.08
N PHE A 325 -6.32 16.86 0.40
CA PHE A 325 -7.37 17.08 -0.60
C PHE A 325 -7.02 18.16 -1.65
N PRO A 326 -6.40 19.31 -1.31
CA PRO A 326 -6.00 20.30 -2.33
C PRO A 326 -5.06 19.71 -3.39
N SER A 327 -4.11 18.85 -2.99
CA SER A 327 -3.23 18.14 -3.92
C SER A 327 -3.97 17.09 -4.76
N ALA A 328 -4.94 16.39 -4.16
CA ALA A 328 -5.80 15.46 -4.90
C ALA A 328 -6.68 16.19 -5.92
N LEU A 329 -7.19 17.37 -5.59
CA LEU A 329 -8.02 18.19 -6.48
C LEU A 329 -7.20 18.79 -7.62
N ALA A 330 -5.98 19.27 -7.34
CA ALA A 330 -5.07 19.83 -8.34
C ALA A 330 -4.89 18.89 -9.55
N PHE A 331 -4.86 17.57 -9.33
CA PHE A 331 -4.84 16.56 -10.39
C PHE A 331 -5.90 16.75 -11.49
N SER A 332 -7.10 17.19 -11.12
CA SER A 332 -8.21 17.44 -12.05
C SER A 332 -8.27 18.90 -12.51
N VAL A 333 -7.92 19.85 -11.65
CA VAL A 333 -7.94 21.29 -11.95
C VAL A 333 -6.83 21.68 -12.92
N ASP A 334 -5.64 21.10 -12.80
CA ASP A 334 -4.51 21.35 -13.71
C ASP A 334 -4.83 20.88 -15.15
N ARG A 335 -5.85 20.03 -15.31
CA ARG A 335 -6.35 19.52 -16.59
C ARG A 335 -7.51 20.32 -17.16
N LEU A 336 -7.86 21.47 -16.59
CA LEU A 336 -8.93 22.31 -17.13
C LEU A 336 -8.61 22.82 -18.56
N ALA A 337 -7.33 22.97 -18.92
CA ALA A 337 -6.94 23.31 -20.29
C ALA A 337 -7.36 22.23 -21.32
N ASP A 338 -7.42 20.96 -20.89
CA ASP A 338 -7.79 19.82 -21.73
C ASP A 338 -9.29 19.83 -22.08
N VAL A 339 -10.12 20.62 -21.38
CA VAL A 339 -11.58 20.73 -21.60
C VAL A 339 -11.93 21.30 -22.98
N SER A 340 -10.98 21.99 -23.63
CA SER A 340 -11.13 22.43 -25.03
C SER A 340 -11.29 21.25 -26.00
N SER A 341 -10.71 20.09 -25.68
CA SER A 341 -10.84 18.87 -26.47
C SER A 341 -12.18 18.16 -26.21
N ALA A 342 -12.94 17.90 -27.27
CA ALA A 342 -14.19 17.14 -27.19
C ALA A 342 -14.02 15.73 -26.60
N LYS A 343 -12.83 15.14 -26.80
CA LYS A 343 -12.48 13.81 -26.28
C LYS A 343 -12.16 13.83 -24.78
N LEU A 344 -11.44 14.84 -24.31
CA LEU A 344 -10.95 14.90 -22.91
C LEU A 344 -11.93 15.58 -21.96
N ARG A 345 -12.75 16.52 -22.47
CA ARG A 345 -13.81 17.21 -21.72
C ARG A 345 -14.66 16.29 -20.83
N PRO A 346 -15.30 15.22 -21.35
CA PRO A 346 -16.14 14.37 -20.51
C PRO A 346 -15.34 13.69 -19.38
N LYS A 347 -14.07 13.35 -19.62
CA LYS A 347 -13.20 12.72 -18.61
C LYS A 347 -12.86 13.68 -17.47
N VAL A 348 -12.46 14.91 -17.81
CA VAL A 348 -12.12 15.95 -16.82
C VAL A 348 -13.35 16.35 -16.00
N LEU A 349 -14.50 16.56 -16.64
CA LEU A 349 -15.75 16.87 -15.94
C LEU A 349 -16.16 15.73 -14.99
N GLN A 350 -16.02 14.47 -15.43
CA GLN A 350 -16.29 13.33 -14.58
C GLN A 350 -15.32 13.28 -13.38
N LEU A 351 -14.02 13.55 -13.55
CA LEU A 351 -13.09 13.64 -12.42
C LEU A 351 -13.52 14.72 -11.41
N LEU A 352 -13.86 15.91 -11.88
CA LEU A 352 -14.32 17.00 -11.00
C LEU A 352 -15.58 16.62 -10.21
N GLN A 353 -16.55 15.98 -10.87
CA GLN A 353 -17.76 15.46 -10.21
C GLN A 353 -17.42 14.40 -9.15
N ARG A 354 -16.47 13.51 -9.44
CA ARG A 354 -15.99 12.48 -8.49
C ARG A 354 -15.23 13.10 -7.32
N ALA A 355 -14.41 14.12 -7.55
CA ALA A 355 -13.74 14.87 -6.49
C ALA A 355 -14.74 15.57 -5.58
N MET A 356 -15.77 16.22 -6.14
CA MET A 356 -16.84 16.86 -5.37
C MET A 356 -17.61 15.84 -4.53
N LYS A 357 -17.99 14.69 -5.11
CA LYS A 357 -18.67 13.62 -4.38
C LYS A 357 -17.81 13.05 -3.25
N GLY A 358 -16.51 12.88 -3.49
CA GLY A 358 -15.56 12.45 -2.46
C GLY A 358 -15.43 13.48 -1.34
N ALA A 359 -15.29 14.76 -1.66
CA ALA A 359 -15.20 15.85 -0.69
C ALA A 359 -16.41 15.93 0.24
N LEU A 360 -17.63 15.79 -0.32
CA LEU A 360 -18.88 15.85 0.45
C LEU A 360 -19.03 14.67 1.43
N ASN A 361 -18.43 13.52 1.11
CA ASN A 361 -18.46 12.33 1.95
C ASN A 361 -17.21 12.19 2.84
N ASN A 362 -16.31 13.19 2.83
CA ASN A 362 -15.05 13.12 3.55
C ASN A 362 -15.26 13.39 5.05
N PRO A 363 -14.99 12.43 5.95
CA PRO A 363 -15.26 12.61 7.39
C PRO A 363 -14.40 13.68 8.06
N SER A 364 -13.23 13.99 7.48
CA SER A 364 -12.31 15.02 8.00
C SER A 364 -12.79 16.44 7.71
N ALA A 365 -13.70 16.64 6.74
CA ALA A 365 -14.24 17.94 6.39
C ALA A 365 -15.39 18.36 7.32
N THR A 366 -15.32 19.56 7.89
CA THR A 366 -16.49 20.16 8.57
C THR A 366 -17.36 20.94 7.58
N ALA A 367 -18.61 21.22 7.95
CA ALA A 367 -19.47 22.10 7.16
C ALA A 367 -18.82 23.48 6.92
N VAL A 368 -18.12 24.01 7.92
CA VAL A 368 -17.42 25.28 7.82
C VAL A 368 -16.24 25.18 6.85
N ASP A 369 -15.47 24.08 6.90
CA ASP A 369 -14.35 23.87 5.97
C ASP A 369 -14.83 23.76 4.52
N LEU A 370 -15.92 23.02 4.29
CA LEU A 370 -16.56 22.93 2.97
C LEU A 370 -17.04 24.31 2.49
N CYS A 371 -17.73 25.09 3.33
CA CYS A 371 -18.16 26.44 2.97
C CYS A 371 -16.99 27.36 2.63
N ARG A 372 -15.93 27.35 3.45
CA ARG A 372 -14.70 28.13 3.18
C ARG A 372 -14.05 27.70 1.88
N PHE A 373 -13.97 26.40 1.65
CA PHE A 373 -13.40 25.83 0.43
C PHE A 373 -14.20 26.25 -0.81
N PHE A 374 -15.53 26.10 -0.80
CA PHE A 374 -16.37 26.49 -1.93
C PHE A 374 -16.35 27.99 -2.18
N TYR A 375 -16.40 28.81 -1.13
CA TYR A 375 -16.26 30.26 -1.25
C TYR A 375 -14.92 30.63 -1.87
N ALA A 376 -13.81 30.10 -1.35
CA ALA A 376 -12.48 30.37 -1.88
C ALA A 376 -12.33 29.90 -3.34
N LEU A 377 -12.94 28.78 -3.70
CA LEU A 377 -12.94 28.28 -5.06
C LEU A 377 -13.74 29.19 -6.01
N ALA A 378 -14.93 29.61 -5.61
CA ALA A 378 -15.78 30.52 -6.38
C ALA A 378 -15.13 31.91 -6.56
N ASP A 379 -14.57 32.46 -5.48
CA ASP A 379 -13.85 33.74 -5.49
C ASP A 379 -12.64 33.69 -6.43
N ARG A 380 -11.81 32.63 -6.34
CA ARG A 380 -10.69 32.41 -7.27
C ARG A 380 -11.15 32.27 -8.72
N GLY A 381 -12.24 31.55 -8.95
CA GLY A 381 -12.82 31.34 -10.27
C GLY A 381 -13.32 32.65 -10.89
N LEU A 382 -14.10 33.42 -10.13
CA LEU A 382 -14.61 34.73 -10.54
C LEU A 382 -13.45 35.69 -10.85
N ALA A 383 -12.46 35.78 -9.95
CA ALA A 383 -11.29 36.62 -10.16
C ALA A 383 -10.49 36.21 -11.41
N ALA A 384 -10.44 34.91 -11.74
CA ALA A 384 -9.78 34.43 -12.96
C ALA A 384 -10.57 34.79 -14.21
N GLU A 385 -11.90 34.68 -14.18
CA GLU A 385 -12.77 35.08 -15.28
C GLU A 385 -12.72 36.60 -15.54
N GLU A 386 -12.78 37.42 -14.49
CA GLU A 386 -12.63 38.87 -14.61
C GLU A 386 -11.27 39.27 -15.22
N ARG A 387 -10.19 38.60 -14.81
CA ARG A 387 -8.87 38.78 -15.42
C ARG A 387 -8.87 38.39 -16.91
N ALA A 388 -9.55 37.31 -17.29
CA ALA A 388 -9.67 36.90 -18.68
C ALA A 388 -10.48 37.92 -19.51
N ARG A 389 -11.60 38.42 -18.98
CA ARG A 389 -12.42 39.46 -19.65
C ARG A 389 -11.64 40.76 -19.86
N ARG A 390 -10.88 41.22 -18.84
CA ARG A 390 -10.03 42.42 -18.97
C ARG A 390 -8.94 42.24 -20.04
N ARG A 391 -8.30 41.07 -20.11
CA ARG A 391 -7.31 40.75 -21.16
C ARG A 391 -7.92 40.75 -22.55
N ALA A 392 -9.12 40.19 -22.71
CA ALA A 392 -9.84 40.18 -23.98
C ALA A 392 -10.24 41.59 -24.45
N ALA A 393 -10.70 42.44 -23.52
CA ALA A 393 -11.01 43.84 -23.80
C ALA A 393 -9.77 44.62 -24.27
N GLN A 394 -8.65 44.49 -23.53
CA GLN A 394 -7.37 45.13 -23.89
C GLN A 394 -6.85 44.66 -25.26
N ALA A 395 -6.98 43.37 -25.58
CA ALA A 395 -6.58 42.84 -26.88
C ALA A 395 -7.45 43.38 -28.02
N SER A 396 -8.76 43.53 -27.79
CA SER A 396 -9.67 44.13 -28.76
C SER A 396 -9.36 45.61 -29.00
N GLU A 397 -9.12 46.39 -27.95
CA GLU A 397 -8.74 47.80 -28.06
C GLU A 397 -7.41 47.98 -28.81
N ALA A 398 -6.42 47.14 -28.53
CA ALA A 398 -5.14 47.16 -29.23
C ALA A 398 -5.28 46.80 -30.73
N ALA A 399 -6.18 45.88 -31.08
CA ALA A 399 -6.43 45.51 -32.47
C ALA A 399 -7.12 46.65 -33.25
N VAL A 400 -8.12 47.31 -32.65
CA VAL A 400 -8.81 48.45 -33.27
C VAL A 400 -7.88 49.66 -33.44
N GLY A 401 -7.03 49.94 -32.44
CA GLY A 401 -6.07 51.04 -32.52
C GLY A 401 -4.96 50.85 -33.56
N LEU A 402 -4.70 49.62 -34.02
CA LEU A 402 -3.77 49.35 -35.12
C LEU A 402 -4.42 49.56 -36.49
N GLU A 403 -5.74 49.39 -36.62
CA GLU A 403 -6.47 49.63 -37.88
C GLU A 403 -6.72 51.13 -38.14
N GLU A 404 -6.86 51.95 -37.10
CA GLU A 404 -7.01 53.41 -37.25
C GLU A 404 -5.69 54.16 -37.51
N GLY A 405 -4.54 53.46 -37.43
CA GLY A 405 -3.20 54.00 -37.68
C GLY A 405 -2.58 53.63 -39.03
N MET A 406 -3.27 52.84 -39.86
CA MET A 406 -2.94 52.59 -41.28
C MET A 406 -3.80 53.48 -42.18
#